data_AF-A0A3A8X5C5-F1
#
_entry.id   AF-A0A3A8X5C5-F1
#
_cell.length_a   1.000
_cell.length_b   1.000
_cell.length_c   1.000
_cell.angle_alpha   90.00
_cell.angle_beta   90.00
_cell.angle_gamma   90.00
#
_symmetry.space_group_name_H-M   'P 1'
#
loop_
_entity.id
_entity.type
_entity.pdbx_description
1 polymer ?
#
loop_
_entity_poly.entity_id
_entity_poly.type
_entity_poly.pdbx_seq_one_letter_code
_entity_poly.pdbx_strand_id
1 'polypeptide(L)' 'MSKEELMKISVEEFSRLQEWMIVSPKDSEVYKGMKKRYIELKVILSTLNVNLTELDKIKE' A
#
# COMPACT_ATOMS: atom_id res chain seq x y z
N MET A 1 5.74 18.80 -7.06
CA MET A 1 6.05 17.66 -6.18
C MET A 1 7.36 17.07 -6.65
N SER A 2 8.34 16.93 -5.77
CA SER A 2 9.58 16.24 -6.08
C SER A 2 9.37 14.72 -6.07
N LYS A 3 10.35 13.97 -6.59
CA LYS A 3 10.31 12.50 -6.56
C LYS A 3 10.35 11.99 -5.11
N GLU A 4 11.11 12.66 -4.25
CA GLU A 4 11.23 12.37 -2.82
C GLU A 4 9.90 12.60 -2.09
N GLU A 5 9.20 13.69 -2.39
CA GLU A 5 7.87 13.97 -1.84
C GLU A 5 6.85 12.90 -2.28
N LEU A 6 6.84 12.53 -3.56
CA LEU A 6 5.95 11.48 -4.08
C LEU A 6 6.23 10.12 -3.42
N MET A 7 7.51 9.78 -3.24
CA MET A 7 7.92 8.55 -2.55
C MET A 7 7.45 8.55 -1.11
N LYS A 8 7.68 9.64 -0.36
CA LYS A 8 7.23 9.77 1.03
C LYS A 8 5.71 9.56 1.14
N ILE A 9 4.94 10.27 0.32
CA ILE A 9 3.47 10.17 0.33
C ILE A 9 3.01 8.75 0.00
N SER A 10 3.61 8.12 -1.01
CA SER A 10 3.26 6.76 -1.43
C SER A 10 3.54 5.73 -0.32
N VAL A 11 4.65 5.87 0.40
CA VAL A 11 5.00 5.00 1.54
C VAL A 11 4.04 5.21 2.71
N GLU A 12 3.69 6.45 3.04
CA GLU A 12 2.73 6.77 4.10
C GLU A 12 1.33 6.22 3.79
N GLU A 13 0.86 6.40 2.55
CA GLU A 13 -0.42 5.83 2.09
C GLU A 13 -0.41 4.30 2.16
N PHE A 14 0.67 3.67 1.72
CA PHE A 14 0.81 2.21 1.74
C PHE A 14 0.80 1.64 3.16
N SER A 15 1.50 2.28 4.11
CA SER A 15 1.45 1.84 5.52
C SER A 15 0.03 1.98 6.09
N ARG A 16 -0.61 3.14 5.88
CA ARG A 16 -1.94 3.42 6.43
C ARG A 16 -3.01 2.49 5.86
N LEU A 17 -2.96 2.24 4.55
CA LEU A 17 -3.92 1.34 3.91
C LEU A 17 -3.83 -0.08 4.47
N GLN A 18 -2.62 -0.58 4.69
CA GLN A 18 -2.42 -1.92 5.24
C GLN A 18 -2.95 -2.04 6.67
N GLU A 19 -2.85 -0.99 7.49
CA GLU A 19 -3.45 -0.97 8.84
C GLU A 19 -4.97 -1.17 8.79
N TRP A 20 -5.65 -0.51 7.86
CA TRP A 20 -7.08 -0.71 7.65
C TRP A 20 -7.42 -2.09 7.10
N MET A 21 -6.59 -2.62 6.20
CA MET A 21 -6.76 -3.97 5.67
C MET A 21 -6.62 -5.04 6.77
N ILE A 22 -5.66 -4.88 7.68
CA ILE A 22 -5.42 -5.82 8.80
C ILE A 22 -6.65 -5.94 9.71
N VAL A 23 -7.35 -4.83 9.96
CA VAL A 23 -8.51 -4.82 10.89
C VAL A 23 -9.84 -5.09 10.20
N SER A 24 -9.86 -5.28 8.88
CA SER A 24 -11.09 -5.46 8.10
C SER A 24 -11.34 -6.92 7.74
N PRO A 25 -12.61 -7.40 7.74
CA PRO A 25 -12.94 -8.75 7.27
C PRO A 25 -12.55 -8.93 5.80
N LYS A 26 -11.79 -9.98 5.48
CA LYS A 26 -11.23 -10.21 4.14
C LYS A 26 -12.28 -10.41 3.04
N ASP A 27 -13.45 -10.89 3.40
CA ASP A 27 -14.59 -11.15 2.51
C ASP A 27 -15.45 -9.90 2.25
N SER A 28 -15.25 -8.83 3.03
CA SER A 28 -15.99 -7.58 2.88
C SER A 28 -15.67 -6.84 1.57
N GLU A 29 -16.67 -6.16 1.01
CA GLU A 29 -16.48 -5.28 -0.14
C GLU A 29 -15.47 -4.15 0.15
N VAL A 30 -15.40 -3.71 1.42
CA VAL A 30 -14.43 -2.72 1.88
C VAL A 30 -12.99 -3.25 1.75
N TYR A 31 -12.71 -4.46 2.22
CA TYR A 31 -11.39 -5.09 2.06
C TYR A 31 -11.04 -5.28 0.59
N LYS A 32 -11.99 -5.73 -0.25
CA LYS A 32 -11.78 -5.87 -1.70
C LYS A 32 -11.42 -4.53 -2.36
N GLY A 33 -12.07 -3.44 -1.94
CA GLY A 33 -11.73 -2.08 -2.38
C GLY A 33 -10.32 -1.67 -1.99
N MET A 34 -9.95 -1.87 -0.72
CA MET A 34 -8.59 -1.59 -0.24
C MET A 34 -7.53 -2.43 -0.93
N LYS A 35 -7.81 -3.72 -1.20
CA LYS A 35 -6.88 -4.62 -1.90
C LYS A 35 -6.52 -4.10 -3.30
N LYS A 36 -7.48 -3.51 -4.02
CA LYS A 36 -7.20 -2.86 -5.32
C LYS A 36 -6.17 -1.73 -5.16
N ARG A 37 -6.41 -0.82 -4.20
CA ARG A 37 -5.50 0.30 -3.92
C ARG A 37 -4.12 -0.19 -3.43
N TYR A 38 -4.08 -1.26 -2.66
CA TYR A 38 -2.84 -1.87 -2.17
C TYR A 38 -1.99 -2.39 -3.33
N ILE A 39 -2.61 -3.05 -4.32
CA ILE A 39 -1.92 -3.50 -5.54
C ILE A 39 -1.39 -2.31 -6.35
N GLU A 40 -2.20 -1.26 -6.54
CA GLU A 40 -1.76 -0.03 -7.24
C GLU A 40 -0.54 0.60 -6.56
N LEU A 41 -0.57 0.72 -5.22
CA LEU A 41 0.54 1.26 -4.45
C LEU A 41 1.80 0.38 -4.53
N LYS A 42 1.68 -0.96 -4.54
CA LYS A 42 2.83 -1.86 -4.77
C LYS A 42 3.49 -1.60 -6.11
N VAL A 43 2.71 -1.39 -7.16
CA VAL A 43 3.24 -1.05 -8.49
C VAL A 43 3.97 0.30 -8.45
N ILE A 44 3.34 1.35 -7.92
CA ILE A 44 3.93 2.69 -7.81
C ILE A 44 5.24 2.66 -7.01
N LEU A 45 5.25 2.02 -5.84
CA LEU A 45 6.44 1.95 -5.00
C LEU A 45 7.57 1.16 -5.67
N SER A 46 7.23 0.10 -6.42
CA SER A 46 8.21 -0.67 -7.20
C SER A 46 8.82 0.17 -8.33
N THR A 47 8.03 0.99 -9.05
CA THR A 47 8.59 1.89 -10.08
C THR A 47 9.46 3.00 -9.50
N LEU A 48 9.23 3.36 -8.24
CA LEU A 48 10.07 4.29 -7.48
C LEU A 48 11.32 3.63 -6.88
N ASN A 49 11.57 2.33 -7.13
CA ASN A 49 12.66 1.52 -6.57
C ASN A 49 12.64 1.46 -5.02
N VAL A 50 11.46 1.50 -4.41
CA VAL A 50 11.30 1.28 -2.97
C VAL A 50 11.39 -0.21 -2.67
N ASN A 51 12.20 -0.60 -1.70
CA ASN A 51 12.22 -1.98 -1.20
C ASN A 51 10.97 -2.23 -0.32
N LEU A 52 10.08 -3.10 -0.79
CA LEU A 52 8.83 -3.41 -0.11
C LEU A 52 8.93 -4.54 0.91
N THR A 53 10.06 -5.24 1.02
CA THR A 53 10.19 -6.49 1.81
C THR A 53 9.72 -6.33 3.26
N GLU A 54 10.11 -5.23 3.91
CA GLU A 54 9.72 -4.91 5.29
C GLU A 54 8.44 -4.07 5.38
N LEU A 55 8.03 -3.42 4.28
CA LEU A 55 6.86 -2.54 4.25
C LEU A 55 5.57 -3.30 3.97
N ASP A 56 5.64 -4.42 3.26
CA ASP A 56 4.49 -5.26 2.90
C ASP A 56 4.11 -6.20 4.05
N LYS A 57 3.14 -5.75 4.86
CA LYS A 57 2.58 -6.47 6.00
C LYS A 57 1.52 -7.49 5.58
N ILE A 58 0.78 -7.23 4.49
CA ILE A 58 -0.34 -8.08 4.05
C ILE A 58 0.16 -9.36 3.38
N LYS A 59 1.27 -9.28 2.61
CA LYS A 59 1.91 -10.42 1.94
C LYS A 59 0.95 -11.23 1.04
N GLU A 60 0.04 -10.52 0.37
CA GLU A 60 -0.87 -11.06 -0.66
C GLU A 60 -0.45 -10.66 -2.08
#